data_AF-A0A1J7GCP2-F1
#
_entry.id   AF-A0A1J7GCP2-F1
#
_cell.length_a   1.000
_cell.length_b   1.000
_cell.length_c   1.000
_cell.angle_alpha   90.00
_cell.angle_beta   90.00
_cell.angle_gamma   90.00
#
_symmetry.space_group_name_H-M   'P 1'
#
loop_
_entity.id
_entity.type
_entity.pdbx_description
1 polymer ?
#
loop_
_entity_poly.entity_id
_entity_poly.type
_entity_poly.pdbx_seq_one_letter_code
_entity_poly.pdbx_strand_id
1 'polypeptide(L)'
;MGAARKLKSHRRRQRWADKSYKKSHLGNEWKKPFAGSSHAKGIVLEKIGIEAKQPNSAIRKCARVQLIKNGKKIAAFVPNDGCLNYIEENDEVLIAGFGRKGHAVGDIPGVRFKVVKVSGVSLLALFKEKKEKPRVGNEINVKFQLQIQESNDTEWKKPFAGSSHAKGIVLEKIGIEAKQPNSAIRKCARVQLIKNGKKIAAFVPNDGCLNYIEENDEVLIAGFGRKGHAVGDIPGVRFKVVKVSGVSLLALFKEKKEKPRS
;
A
#
# COMPACT_ATOMS: atom_id res chain seq x y z
N MET A 1 -13.65 -0.64 52.54
CA MET A 1 -13.42 -0.06 51.19
C MET A 1 -12.33 -0.84 50.44
N GLY A 2 -12.65 -1.89 49.68
CA GLY A 2 -11.62 -2.71 48.97
C GLY A 2 -12.03 -3.28 47.60
N ALA A 3 -13.21 -2.94 47.07
CA ALA A 3 -13.77 -3.61 45.89
C ALA A 3 -13.40 -2.97 44.53
N ALA A 4 -12.60 -1.90 44.51
CA ALA A 4 -12.31 -1.11 43.31
C ALA A 4 -11.74 -1.96 42.15
N ARG A 5 -10.82 -2.87 42.44
CA ARG A 5 -10.22 -3.78 41.43
C ARG A 5 -11.28 -4.72 40.84
N LYS A 6 -12.16 -5.29 41.67
CA LYS A 6 -13.24 -6.19 41.25
C LYS A 6 -14.23 -5.45 40.33
N LEU A 7 -14.65 -4.25 40.72
CA LEU A 7 -15.56 -3.42 39.93
C LEU A 7 -14.95 -3.01 38.58
N LYS A 8 -13.67 -2.61 38.55
CA LYS A 8 -12.96 -2.27 37.31
C LYS A 8 -12.86 -3.46 36.35
N SER A 9 -12.48 -4.64 36.85
CA SER A 9 -12.38 -5.86 36.04
C SER A 9 -13.75 -6.31 35.52
N HIS A 10 -14.78 -6.24 36.36
CA HIS A 10 -16.15 -6.57 35.95
C HIS A 10 -16.63 -5.62 34.85
N ARG A 11 -16.47 -4.30 35.01
CA ARG A 11 -16.85 -3.31 34.00
C ARG A 11 -16.08 -3.48 32.69
N ARG A 12 -14.77 -3.81 32.75
CA ARG A 12 -13.98 -4.13 31.54
C ARG A 12 -14.53 -5.34 30.80
N ARG A 13 -14.94 -6.40 31.52
CA ARG A 13 -15.54 -7.60 30.92
C ARG A 13 -16.90 -7.28 30.28
N GLN A 14 -17.77 -6.58 31.01
CA GLN A 14 -19.09 -6.18 30.51
C GLN A 14 -19.01 -5.25 29.30
N ARG A 15 -17.99 -4.39 29.22
CA ARG A 15 -17.80 -3.49 28.08
C ARG A 15 -17.64 -4.23 26.74
N TRP A 16 -17.19 -5.49 26.74
CA TRP A 16 -17.12 -6.29 25.52
C TRP A 16 -18.48 -6.75 24.98
N ALA A 17 -19.53 -6.72 25.80
CA ALA A 17 -20.91 -6.94 25.36
C ALA A 17 -21.46 -5.73 24.58
N ASP A 18 -20.93 -4.52 24.82
CA ASP A 18 -21.27 -3.35 24.02
C ASP A 18 -20.75 -3.51 22.59
N LYS A 19 -21.68 -3.55 21.64
CA LYS A 19 -21.41 -3.73 20.21
C LYS A 19 -20.52 -2.63 19.63
N SER A 20 -20.67 -1.39 20.10
CA SER A 20 -19.88 -0.24 19.63
C SER A 20 -18.43 -0.37 20.08
N TYR A 21 -18.22 -0.70 21.35
CA TYR A 21 -16.91 -0.94 21.94
C TYR A 21 -16.22 -2.14 21.30
N LYS A 22 -16.94 -3.26 21.16
CA LYS A 22 -16.43 -4.46 20.49
C LYS A 22 -15.98 -4.14 19.06
N LYS A 23 -16.76 -3.38 18.29
CA LYS A 23 -16.44 -3.06 16.88
C LYS A 23 -15.18 -2.19 16.74
N SER A 24 -14.98 -1.22 17.62
CA SER A 24 -13.79 -0.34 17.59
C SER A 24 -12.54 -1.03 18.11
N HIS A 25 -12.65 -1.91 19.12
CA HIS A 25 -11.49 -2.52 19.79
C HIS A 25 -11.04 -3.86 19.20
N LEU A 26 -11.85 -4.52 18.34
CA LEU A 26 -11.43 -5.74 17.63
C LEU A 26 -10.55 -5.48 16.40
N GLY A 27 -10.36 -4.22 15.98
CA GLY A 27 -9.63 -3.89 14.75
C GLY A 27 -10.39 -4.24 13.46
N ASN A 28 -11.70 -4.47 13.52
CA ASN A 28 -12.54 -4.79 12.36
C ASN A 28 -12.52 -3.70 11.28
N GLU A 29 -12.17 -2.47 11.62
CA GLU A 29 -12.09 -1.34 10.70
C GLU A 29 -11.08 -1.58 9.56
N TRP A 30 -9.92 -2.15 9.88
CA TRP A 30 -8.83 -2.42 8.92
C TRP A 30 -9.18 -3.53 7.92
N LYS A 31 -10.09 -4.43 8.30
CA LYS A 31 -10.57 -5.51 7.41
C LYS A 31 -11.55 -5.00 6.35
N LYS A 32 -12.22 -3.86 6.59
CA LYS A 32 -13.20 -3.29 5.65
C LYS A 32 -12.55 -2.80 4.35
N PRO A 33 -13.34 -2.62 3.26
CA PRO A 33 -12.82 -2.13 1.99
C PRO A 33 -12.10 -0.77 2.09
N PHE A 34 -12.63 0.15 2.89
CA PHE A 34 -12.07 1.50 3.03
C PHE A 34 -10.99 1.63 4.10
N ALA A 35 -10.78 0.61 4.94
CA ALA A 35 -9.77 0.60 6.00
C ALA A 35 -9.76 1.89 6.86
N GLY A 36 -10.92 2.36 7.30
CA GLY A 36 -11.07 3.58 8.13
C GLY A 36 -11.10 4.91 7.38
N SER A 37 -10.81 4.94 6.08
CA SER A 37 -10.93 6.16 5.26
C SER A 37 -12.39 6.52 4.98
N SER A 38 -12.70 7.81 4.84
CA SER A 38 -14.03 8.31 4.46
C SER A 38 -14.37 8.00 3.00
N HIS A 39 -13.37 8.13 2.12
CA HIS A 39 -13.48 7.91 0.68
C HIS A 39 -12.39 6.95 0.20
N ALA A 40 -12.61 6.36 -0.96
CA ALA A 40 -11.59 5.60 -1.66
C ALA A 40 -11.71 5.81 -3.17
N LYS A 41 -10.56 5.85 -3.84
CA LYS A 41 -10.51 5.80 -5.30
C LYS A 41 -10.55 4.36 -5.78
N GLY A 42 -11.16 4.15 -6.93
CA GLY A 42 -11.21 2.86 -7.58
C GLY A 42 -11.41 2.98 -9.09
N ILE A 43 -11.26 1.86 -9.77
CA ILE A 43 -11.40 1.74 -11.22
C ILE A 43 -12.63 0.90 -11.52
N VAL A 44 -13.47 1.40 -12.42
CA VAL A 44 -14.71 0.72 -12.81
C VAL A 44 -14.36 -0.53 -13.63
N LEU A 45 -14.90 -1.66 -13.25
CA LEU A 45 -14.75 -2.92 -13.97
C LEU A 45 -15.90 -3.11 -14.96
N GLU A 46 -17.14 -3.03 -14.47
CA GLU A 46 -18.35 -3.29 -15.24
C GLU A 46 -19.53 -2.51 -14.65
N LYS A 47 -20.54 -2.25 -15.49
CA LYS A 47 -21.82 -1.68 -15.08
C LYS A 47 -22.75 -2.81 -14.65
N ILE A 48 -23.43 -2.66 -13.51
CA ILE A 48 -24.36 -3.66 -12.98
C ILE A 48 -25.73 -3.04 -12.75
N GLY A 49 -26.79 -3.73 -13.16
CA GLY A 49 -28.15 -3.50 -12.66
C GLY A 49 -28.42 -4.38 -11.45
N ILE A 50 -28.77 -3.80 -10.31
CA ILE A 50 -29.15 -4.56 -9.11
C ILE A 50 -30.65 -4.40 -8.90
N GLU A 51 -31.37 -5.51 -8.81
CA GLU A 51 -32.79 -5.52 -8.50
C GLU A 51 -33.07 -4.98 -7.09
N ALA A 52 -34.07 -4.12 -6.98
CA ALA A 52 -34.54 -3.61 -5.71
C ALA A 52 -35.14 -4.74 -4.86
N LYS A 53 -35.00 -4.59 -3.55
CA LYS A 53 -35.71 -5.44 -2.60
C LYS A 53 -37.21 -5.17 -2.68
N GLN A 54 -37.97 -6.25 -2.56
CA GLN A 54 -39.42 -6.20 -2.29
C GLN A 54 -39.70 -5.25 -1.12
N PRO A 55 -40.72 -4.38 -1.18
CA PRO A 55 -41.88 -4.37 -2.09
C PRO A 55 -41.70 -3.63 -3.42
N ASN A 56 -40.55 -3.03 -3.68
CA ASN A 56 -40.32 -2.23 -4.87
C ASN A 56 -39.89 -3.11 -6.06
N SER A 57 -40.28 -2.72 -7.27
CA SER A 57 -39.79 -3.30 -8.52
C SER A 57 -39.04 -2.23 -9.33
N ALA A 58 -37.71 -2.24 -9.23
CA ALA A 58 -36.83 -1.33 -9.96
C ALA A 58 -35.43 -1.91 -10.12
N ILE A 59 -34.75 -1.57 -11.21
CA ILE A 59 -33.34 -1.92 -11.42
C ILE A 59 -32.49 -0.71 -11.05
N ARG A 60 -31.69 -0.85 -9.99
CA ARG A 60 -30.80 0.19 -9.46
C ARG A 60 -29.46 0.13 -10.18
N LYS A 61 -29.14 1.21 -10.88
CA LYS A 61 -27.91 1.37 -11.66
C LYS A 61 -26.69 1.47 -10.73
N CYS A 62 -25.81 0.48 -10.82
CA CYS A 62 -24.61 0.34 -10.01
C CYS A 62 -23.39 0.10 -10.91
N ALA A 63 -22.21 0.19 -10.32
CA ALA A 63 -20.94 -0.16 -10.95
C ALA A 63 -20.14 -1.08 -10.04
N ARG A 64 -19.45 -2.06 -10.62
CA ARG A 64 -18.37 -2.77 -9.94
C ARG A 64 -17.12 -1.94 -10.02
N VAL A 65 -16.49 -1.76 -8.87
CA VAL A 65 -15.30 -0.94 -8.76
C VAL A 65 -14.24 -1.69 -7.99
N GLN A 66 -13.03 -1.72 -8.52
CA GLN A 66 -11.86 -2.22 -7.84
C GLN A 66 -11.12 -1.07 -7.16
N LEU A 67 -10.93 -1.14 -5.84
CA LEU A 67 -10.20 -0.10 -5.12
C LEU A 67 -8.71 -0.15 -5.46
N ILE A 68 -8.14 0.98 -5.90
CA ILE A 68 -6.72 1.06 -6.30
C ILE A 68 -5.79 0.69 -5.12
N LYS A 69 -6.10 1.21 -3.92
CA LYS A 69 -5.23 1.02 -2.75
C LYS A 69 -5.16 -0.42 -2.22
N ASN A 70 -6.21 -1.19 -2.42
CA ASN A 70 -6.44 -2.47 -1.72
C ASN A 70 -6.71 -3.65 -2.67
N GLY A 71 -6.91 -3.40 -3.97
CA GLY A 71 -7.34 -4.40 -4.96
C GLY A 71 -8.74 -4.99 -4.72
N LYS A 72 -9.45 -4.60 -3.66
CA LYS A 72 -10.77 -5.15 -3.29
C LYS A 72 -11.85 -4.68 -4.26
N LYS A 73 -12.62 -5.64 -4.78
CA LYS A 73 -13.80 -5.39 -5.62
C LYS A 73 -15.01 -5.05 -4.74
N ILE A 74 -15.70 -3.96 -5.06
CA ILE A 74 -16.92 -3.52 -4.38
C ILE A 74 -18.00 -3.16 -5.40
N ALA A 75 -19.26 -3.18 -4.96
CA ALA A 75 -20.37 -2.60 -5.72
C ALA A 75 -20.64 -1.18 -5.18
N ALA A 76 -20.78 -0.22 -6.09
CA ALA A 76 -21.12 1.16 -5.78
C ALA A 76 -22.35 1.60 -6.58
N PHE A 77 -23.28 2.27 -5.93
CA PHE A 77 -24.46 2.84 -6.58
C PHE A 77 -24.11 4.12 -7.33
N VAL A 78 -24.71 4.31 -8.51
CA VAL A 78 -24.59 5.55 -9.27
C VAL A 78 -25.82 6.41 -8.97
N PRO A 79 -25.65 7.56 -8.28
CA PRO A 79 -26.77 8.43 -7.94
C PRO A 79 -27.29 9.22 -9.14
N ASN A 80 -28.56 9.62 -9.06
CA ASN A 80 -29.32 10.35 -10.09
C ASN A 80 -29.51 9.58 -11.40
N ASP A 81 -30.60 9.90 -12.09
CA ASP A 81 -30.89 9.27 -13.38
C ASP A 81 -29.93 9.76 -14.48
N GLY A 82 -29.73 8.92 -15.49
CA GLY A 82 -28.80 9.20 -16.60
C GLY A 82 -27.31 9.17 -16.26
N CYS A 83 -26.93 9.25 -14.98
CA CYS A 83 -25.52 9.35 -14.57
C CYS A 83 -24.65 8.12 -14.90
N LEU A 84 -25.26 6.98 -15.20
CA LEU A 84 -24.57 5.78 -15.66
C LEU A 84 -23.93 5.98 -17.05
N ASN A 85 -24.43 6.93 -17.84
CA ASN A 85 -23.91 7.23 -19.18
C ASN A 85 -22.54 7.93 -19.11
N TYR A 86 -22.27 8.70 -18.05
CA TYR A 86 -20.99 9.39 -17.88
C TYR A 86 -19.85 8.47 -17.41
N ILE A 87 -20.19 7.28 -16.90
CA ILE A 87 -19.21 6.32 -16.39
C ILE A 87 -18.92 5.32 -17.50
N GLU A 88 -17.66 5.09 -17.79
CA GLU A 88 -17.19 4.04 -18.69
C GLU A 88 -16.41 2.97 -17.92
N GLU A 89 -16.13 1.86 -18.59
CA GLU A 89 -15.21 0.85 -18.04
C GLU A 89 -13.80 1.43 -17.99
N ASN A 90 -13.04 1.03 -16.97
CA ASN A 90 -11.69 1.53 -16.67
C ASN A 90 -11.61 3.00 -16.21
N ASP A 91 -12.73 3.72 -16.08
CA ASP A 91 -12.72 5.06 -15.50
C ASP A 91 -12.29 5.06 -14.03
N GLU A 92 -11.52 6.09 -13.65
CA GLU A 92 -11.21 6.37 -12.25
C GLU A 92 -12.41 7.03 -11.56
N VAL A 93 -12.90 6.42 -10.49
CA VAL A 93 -14.03 6.92 -9.71
C VAL A 93 -13.66 7.14 -8.24
N LEU A 94 -14.22 8.21 -7.67
CA LEU A 94 -14.17 8.46 -6.23
C LEU A 94 -15.44 7.92 -5.58
N ILE A 95 -15.26 7.07 -4.57
CA ILE A 95 -16.32 6.33 -3.93
C ILE A 95 -16.44 6.79 -2.48
N ALA A 96 -17.69 6.93 -2.01
CA ALA A 96 -18.02 7.25 -0.62
C ALA A 96 -18.94 6.18 -0.02
N GLY A 97 -18.98 6.11 1.31
CA GLY A 97 -20.02 5.35 2.00
C GLY A 97 -21.39 6.05 1.95
N PHE A 98 -22.46 5.29 2.12
CA PHE A 98 -23.84 5.83 2.15
C PHE A 98 -24.28 6.44 3.50
N GLY A 99 -23.40 6.52 4.50
CA GLY A 99 -23.72 7.13 5.81
C GLY A 99 -24.32 6.18 6.86
N ARG A 100 -24.82 4.99 6.52
CA ARG A 100 -25.31 4.00 7.50
C ARG A 100 -24.21 3.14 8.13
N LYS A 101 -23.05 3.73 8.49
CA LYS A 101 -21.92 3.07 9.20
C LYS A 101 -21.46 1.71 8.61
N GLY A 102 -21.56 1.56 7.28
CA GLY A 102 -21.17 0.35 6.54
C GLY A 102 -22.31 -0.64 6.26
N HIS A 103 -23.55 -0.25 6.51
CA HIS A 103 -24.75 -1.00 6.12
C HIS A 103 -25.26 -0.54 4.76
N ALA A 104 -25.97 -1.44 4.06
CA ALA A 104 -26.67 -1.11 2.84
C ALA A 104 -27.84 -0.15 3.12
N VAL A 105 -28.24 0.61 2.11
CA VAL A 105 -29.22 1.70 2.26
C VAL A 105 -30.40 1.47 1.32
N GLY A 106 -31.59 1.77 1.83
CA GLY A 106 -32.84 1.67 1.08
C GLY A 106 -33.13 0.24 0.62
N ASP A 107 -33.61 0.16 -0.61
CA ASP A 107 -34.00 -1.06 -1.30
C ASP A 107 -32.85 -1.75 -2.03
N ILE A 108 -31.61 -1.23 -1.97
CA ILE A 108 -30.49 -1.77 -2.73
C ILE A 108 -29.77 -2.88 -1.91
N PRO A 109 -29.90 -4.16 -2.28
CA PRO A 109 -29.24 -5.24 -1.55
C PRO A 109 -27.72 -5.20 -1.74
N GLY A 110 -26.97 -5.40 -0.65
CA GLY A 110 -25.51 -5.58 -0.70
C GLY A 110 -24.67 -4.33 -1.00
N VAL A 111 -25.26 -3.27 -1.54
CA VAL A 111 -24.52 -2.04 -1.90
C VAL A 111 -24.40 -1.11 -0.70
N ARG A 112 -23.15 -0.81 -0.32
CA ARG A 112 -22.81 0.00 0.87
C ARG A 112 -22.16 1.34 0.51
N PHE A 113 -21.89 1.53 -0.77
CA PHE A 113 -21.09 2.64 -1.29
C PHE A 113 -21.80 3.30 -2.47
N LYS A 114 -21.45 4.56 -2.73
CA LYS A 114 -21.93 5.33 -3.88
C LYS A 114 -20.77 6.01 -4.59
N VAL A 115 -20.95 6.26 -5.88
CA VAL A 115 -20.02 7.06 -6.69
C VAL A 115 -20.27 8.55 -6.42
N VAL A 116 -19.19 9.33 -6.30
CA VAL A 116 -19.23 10.78 -6.06
C VAL A 116 -18.58 11.56 -7.21
N LYS A 117 -17.46 11.07 -7.72
CA LYS A 117 -16.72 11.68 -8.84
C LYS A 117 -16.32 10.63 -9.86
N VAL A 118 -16.19 11.05 -11.10
CA VAL A 118 -15.71 10.28 -12.26
C VAL A 118 -14.65 11.12 -12.95
N SER A 119 -13.48 10.54 -13.22
CA SER A 119 -12.35 11.18 -13.92
C SER A 119 -11.99 12.56 -13.35
N GLY A 120 -11.99 12.68 -12.02
CA GLY A 120 -11.69 13.91 -11.28
C GLY A 120 -12.84 14.92 -11.16
N VAL A 121 -13.93 14.75 -11.92
CA VAL A 121 -15.10 15.66 -11.93
C VAL A 121 -16.24 15.08 -11.08
N SER A 122 -16.95 15.93 -10.33
CA SER A 122 -18.11 15.48 -9.54
C SER A 122 -19.29 15.08 -10.42
N LEU A 123 -19.93 13.95 -10.12
CA LEU A 123 -21.13 13.49 -10.82
C LEU A 123 -22.24 14.54 -10.82
N LEU A 124 -22.41 15.26 -9.70
CA LEU A 124 -23.44 16.30 -9.61
C LEU A 124 -23.16 17.50 -10.53
N ALA A 125 -21.89 17.78 -10.85
CA ALA A 125 -21.54 18.82 -11.81
C ALA A 125 -21.76 18.35 -13.26
N LEU A 126 -21.48 17.08 -13.55
CA LEU A 126 -21.79 16.46 -14.85
C LEU A 126 -23.31 16.42 -15.08
N PHE A 127 -24.07 15.97 -14.08
CA PHE A 127 -25.53 15.90 -14.13
C PHE A 127 -26.21 17.26 -14.30
N LYS A 128 -25.65 18.32 -13.71
CA LYS A 128 -26.15 19.70 -13.86
C LYS A 128 -25.50 20.42 -15.04
N GLU A 129 -24.75 19.72 -15.87
CA GLU A 129 -24.05 20.27 -17.05
C GLU A 129 -23.15 21.48 -16.74
N LYS A 130 -22.68 21.60 -15.50
CA LYS A 130 -21.78 22.69 -15.07
C LYS A 130 -20.34 22.46 -15.50
N LYS A 131 -20.01 21.20 -15.77
CA LYS A 131 -18.69 20.73 -16.21
C LYS A 131 -18.90 19.59 -17.17
N GLU A 132 -17.98 19.43 -18.11
CA GLU A 132 -17.92 18.27 -19.00
C GLU A 132 -16.89 17.26 -18.50
N LYS A 133 -17.06 16.00 -18.93
CA LYS A 133 -16.09 14.94 -18.65
C LYS A 133 -14.82 15.23 -19.46
N PRO A 134 -13.63 15.29 -18.82
CA PRO A 134 -12.39 15.46 -19.56
C PRO A 134 -12.19 14.27 -20.50
N ARG A 135 -11.85 14.55 -21.76
CA ARG A 135 -11.42 13.51 -22.71
C ARG A 135 -10.05 13.02 -22.26
N VAL A 136 -10.01 11.88 -21.60
CA VAL A 136 -8.77 11.23 -21.21
C VAL A 136 -8.18 10.65 -22.49
N GLY A 137 -7.07 11.23 -22.99
CA GLY A 137 -6.32 10.60 -24.08
C GLY A 137 -5.92 9.18 -23.67
N ASN A 138 -6.05 8.24 -24.60
CA ASN A 138 -5.89 6.78 -24.39
C ASN A 138 -4.59 6.35 -23.69
N GLU A 139 -3.60 7.24 -23.58
CA GLU A 139 -2.30 7.00 -22.93
C GLU A 139 -2.37 6.81 -21.40
N ILE A 140 -3.39 7.36 -20.73
CA ILE A 140 -3.49 7.27 -19.25
C ILE A 140 -4.08 5.91 -18.82
N ASN A 141 -4.94 5.31 -19.65
CA ASN A 141 -5.56 4.01 -19.37
C ASN A 141 -4.53 2.87 -19.35
N VAL A 142 -3.53 2.91 -20.22
CA VAL A 142 -2.47 1.88 -20.29
C VAL A 142 -1.57 1.93 -19.03
N LYS A 143 -1.25 3.13 -18.54
CA LYS A 143 -0.43 3.30 -17.31
C LYS A 143 -1.18 2.86 -16.05
N PHE A 144 -2.49 3.09 -15.95
CA PHE A 144 -3.29 2.67 -14.80
C PHE A 144 -3.56 1.15 -14.77
N GLN A 145 -3.74 0.52 -15.93
CA GLN A 145 -3.91 -0.92 -16.04
C GLN A 145 -2.60 -1.68 -15.73
N LEU A 146 -1.45 -1.13 -16.14
CA LEU A 146 -0.11 -1.58 -15.71
C LEU A 146 0.07 -1.41 -14.19
N GLN A 147 -0.38 -0.30 -13.60
CA GLN A 147 -0.32 -0.08 -12.15
C GLN A 147 -1.19 -1.06 -11.36
N ILE A 148 -2.35 -1.50 -11.87
CA ILE A 148 -3.19 -2.51 -11.20
C ILE A 148 -2.50 -3.89 -11.24
N GLN A 149 -1.87 -4.26 -12.35
CA GLN A 149 -1.08 -5.50 -12.41
C GLN A 149 0.15 -5.44 -11.49
N GLU A 150 0.85 -4.31 -11.43
CA GLU A 150 1.99 -4.09 -10.50
C GLU A 150 1.57 -4.00 -9.02
N SER A 151 0.31 -3.63 -8.72
CA SER A 151 -0.18 -3.51 -7.34
C SER A 151 -0.43 -4.86 -6.66
N ASN A 152 -0.65 -5.93 -7.44
CA ASN A 152 -0.69 -7.31 -6.92
C ASN A 152 0.70 -7.86 -6.63
N ASP A 153 1.75 -7.17 -7.08
CA ASP A 153 3.13 -7.47 -6.78
C ASP A 153 3.51 -6.92 -5.39
N THR A 154 2.83 -7.44 -4.36
CA THR A 154 3.18 -7.20 -2.95
C THR A 154 4.62 -7.61 -2.62
N GLU A 155 5.26 -8.34 -3.53
CA GLU A 155 6.65 -8.72 -3.52
C GLU A 155 7.61 -7.52 -3.71
N TRP A 156 7.21 -6.45 -4.40
CA TRP A 156 8.01 -5.23 -4.56
C TRP A 156 8.25 -4.50 -3.24
N LYS A 157 7.36 -4.65 -2.25
CA LYS A 157 7.52 -4.04 -0.91
C LYS A 157 8.41 -4.87 0.03
N LYS A 158 8.73 -6.12 -0.30
CA LYS A 158 9.45 -7.07 0.54
C LYS A 158 10.52 -7.84 -0.25
N PRO A 159 11.67 -7.21 -0.57
CA PRO A 159 12.72 -7.85 -1.37
C PRO A 159 13.33 -9.10 -0.73
N PHE A 160 13.11 -9.35 0.57
CA PHE A 160 13.60 -10.54 1.27
C PHE A 160 12.56 -11.67 1.39
N ALA A 161 11.38 -11.54 0.78
CA ALA A 161 10.31 -12.55 0.83
C ALA A 161 9.95 -13.04 2.25
N GLY A 162 10.14 -12.19 3.28
CA GLY A 162 9.87 -12.53 4.69
C GLY A 162 11.10 -12.94 5.51
N SER A 163 12.26 -13.15 4.89
CA SER A 163 13.54 -13.38 5.58
C SER A 163 14.11 -12.11 6.21
N SER A 164 14.92 -12.27 7.27
CA SER A 164 15.68 -11.17 7.88
C SER A 164 16.92 -10.78 7.08
N HIS A 165 17.43 -11.70 6.25
CA HIS A 165 18.63 -11.53 5.44
C HIS A 165 18.41 -12.03 4.01
N ALA A 166 19.15 -11.47 3.05
CA ALA A 166 19.22 -12.00 1.69
C ALA A 166 20.64 -11.93 1.14
N LYS A 167 20.97 -12.88 0.26
CA LYS A 167 22.21 -12.89 -0.50
C LYS A 167 22.03 -12.13 -1.81
N GLY A 168 23.05 -11.41 -2.22
CA GLY A 168 23.07 -10.66 -3.47
C GLY A 168 24.49 -10.53 -4.03
N ILE A 169 24.59 -10.12 -5.28
CA ILE A 169 25.84 -9.86 -5.99
C ILE A 169 25.99 -8.35 -6.14
N VAL A 170 27.14 -7.80 -5.76
CA VAL A 170 27.41 -6.36 -5.92
C VAL A 170 27.56 -6.03 -7.40
N LEU A 171 26.81 -5.03 -7.86
CA LEU A 171 26.92 -4.50 -9.22
C LEU A 171 27.91 -3.34 -9.27
N GLU A 172 27.73 -2.34 -8.41
CA GLU A 172 28.53 -1.12 -8.42
C GLU A 172 28.52 -0.44 -7.05
N LYS A 173 29.54 0.39 -6.79
CA LYS A 173 29.64 1.26 -5.61
C LYS A 173 28.94 2.59 -5.91
N ILE A 174 28.13 3.09 -4.99
CA ILE A 174 27.32 4.30 -5.18
C ILE A 174 27.50 5.26 -4.00
N GLY A 175 27.64 6.55 -4.29
CA GLY A 175 27.42 7.62 -3.31
C GLY A 175 25.97 8.10 -3.38
N ILE A 176 25.24 8.04 -2.27
CA ILE A 176 23.87 8.60 -2.18
C ILE A 176 23.92 9.87 -1.34
N GLU A 177 23.44 10.97 -1.90
CA GLU A 177 23.33 12.24 -1.18
C GLU A 177 22.31 12.15 -0.04
N ALA A 178 22.69 12.69 1.12
CA ALA A 178 21.80 12.79 2.26
C ALA A 178 20.63 13.74 1.98
N LYS A 179 19.53 13.53 2.71
CA LYS A 179 18.38 14.44 2.68
C LYS A 179 18.75 15.78 3.30
N GLN A 180 18.35 16.87 2.64
CA GLN A 180 18.39 18.24 3.17
C GLN A 180 17.85 18.27 4.61
N PRO A 181 18.56 18.84 5.61
CA PRO A 181 19.55 19.93 5.53
C PRO A 181 21.04 19.53 5.40
N ASN A 182 21.35 18.23 5.31
CA ASN A 182 22.73 17.76 5.22
C ASN A 182 23.15 17.55 3.75
N SER A 183 24.43 17.77 3.42
CA SER A 183 25.02 17.57 2.08
C SER A 183 25.98 16.37 2.01
N ALA A 184 25.99 15.50 3.01
CA ALA A 184 26.92 14.38 3.09
C ALA A 184 26.62 13.28 2.05
N ILE A 185 27.66 12.75 1.41
CA ILE A 185 27.56 11.59 0.50
C ILE A 185 27.71 10.30 1.31
N ARG A 186 26.69 9.43 1.25
CA ARG A 186 26.61 8.17 1.97
C ARG A 186 27.08 7.02 1.08
N LYS A 187 28.12 6.32 1.53
CA LYS A 187 28.72 5.16 0.83
C LYS A 187 27.75 3.99 0.84
N CYS A 188 27.27 3.63 -0.35
CA CYS A 188 26.33 2.54 -0.58
C CYS A 188 26.86 1.61 -1.68
N ALA A 189 26.27 0.43 -1.78
CA ALA A 189 26.49 -0.51 -2.86
C ALA A 189 25.16 -0.85 -3.52
N ARG A 190 25.15 -0.93 -4.84
CA ARG A 190 24.05 -1.49 -5.62
C ARG A 190 24.22 -2.99 -5.68
N VAL A 191 23.19 -3.72 -5.28
CA VAL A 191 23.26 -5.18 -5.17
C VAL A 191 22.06 -5.80 -5.85
N GLN A 192 22.30 -6.82 -6.67
CA GLN A 192 21.27 -7.66 -7.25
C GLN A 192 21.03 -8.88 -6.36
N LEU A 193 19.80 -9.05 -5.86
CA LEU A 193 19.46 -10.21 -5.03
C LEU A 193 19.42 -11.48 -5.86
N ILE A 194 20.05 -12.55 -5.36
CA ILE A 194 20.13 -13.84 -6.08
C ILE A 194 18.75 -14.48 -6.23
N LYS A 195 17.94 -14.45 -5.15
CA LYS A 195 16.63 -15.13 -5.13
C LYS A 195 15.59 -14.50 -6.04
N ASN A 196 15.61 -13.17 -6.19
CA ASN A 196 14.54 -12.43 -6.83
C ASN A 196 15.02 -11.65 -8.07
N GLY A 197 16.32 -11.64 -8.36
CA GLY A 197 16.93 -10.82 -9.43
C GLY A 197 16.81 -9.30 -9.23
N LYS A 198 16.21 -8.85 -8.11
CA LYS A 198 15.87 -7.44 -7.85
C LYS A 198 17.12 -6.64 -7.45
N LYS A 199 17.29 -5.46 -8.05
CA LYS A 199 18.37 -4.52 -7.76
C LYS A 199 17.97 -3.61 -6.58
N ILE A 200 18.79 -3.56 -5.54
CA ILE A 200 18.56 -2.75 -4.35
C ILE A 200 19.81 -1.92 -4.01
N ALA A 201 19.63 -0.80 -3.32
CA ALA A 201 20.72 -0.05 -2.72
C ALA A 201 20.87 -0.46 -1.24
N ALA A 202 22.11 -0.78 -0.84
CA ALA A 202 22.46 -1.16 0.52
C ALA A 202 23.54 -0.22 1.07
N PHE A 203 23.33 0.27 2.30
CA PHE A 203 24.30 1.09 3.01
C PHE A 203 25.50 0.24 3.45
N VAL A 204 26.71 0.80 3.32
CA VAL A 204 27.95 0.15 3.80
C VAL A 204 28.35 0.81 5.12
N PRO A 205 28.29 0.09 6.26
CA PRO A 205 28.57 0.66 7.57
C PRO A 205 30.08 0.85 7.78
N ASN A 206 30.45 1.82 8.65
CA ASN A 206 31.81 2.23 8.97
C ASN A 206 32.60 2.80 7.78
N ASP A 207 33.25 3.94 8.01
CA ASP A 207 34.13 4.53 7.00
C ASP A 207 35.35 3.62 6.78
N GLY A 208 35.55 3.20 5.51
CA GLY A 208 36.61 2.28 5.10
C GLY A 208 36.12 0.89 4.66
N CYS A 209 34.90 0.48 5.06
CA CYS A 209 34.35 -0.82 4.68
C CYS A 209 34.09 -0.98 3.18
N LEU A 210 33.97 0.14 2.44
CA LEU A 210 33.79 0.15 0.98
C LEU A 210 35.02 -0.38 0.23
N ASN A 211 36.20 -0.38 0.86
CA ASN A 211 37.43 -0.88 0.25
C ASN A 211 37.46 -2.41 0.15
N TYR A 212 36.71 -3.11 1.01
CA TYR A 212 36.64 -4.58 1.01
C TYR A 212 35.55 -5.15 0.10
N ILE A 213 34.76 -4.29 -0.52
CA ILE A 213 33.68 -4.68 -1.42
C ILE A 213 34.17 -4.43 -2.83
N GLU A 214 34.09 -5.44 -3.70
CA GLU A 214 34.39 -5.34 -5.13
C GLU A 214 33.13 -5.64 -5.94
N GLU A 215 33.19 -5.34 -7.24
CA GLU A 215 32.14 -5.73 -8.17
C GLU A 215 32.09 -7.26 -8.26
N ASN A 216 30.88 -7.81 -8.41
CA ASN A 216 30.60 -9.25 -8.45
C ASN A 216 30.81 -10.02 -7.13
N ASP A 217 31.18 -9.35 -6.03
CA ASP A 217 31.24 -10.01 -4.72
C ASP A 217 29.86 -10.50 -4.26
N GLU A 218 29.83 -11.68 -3.65
CA GLU A 218 28.65 -12.15 -2.93
C GLU A 218 28.53 -11.43 -1.57
N VAL A 219 27.41 -10.76 -1.34
CA VAL A 219 27.14 -10.05 -0.11
C VAL A 219 25.89 -10.55 0.60
N LEU A 220 25.95 -10.57 1.94
CA LEU A 220 24.79 -10.78 2.78
C LEU A 220 24.24 -9.44 3.24
N ILE A 221 22.99 -9.18 2.90
CA ILE A 221 22.28 -7.93 3.19
C ILE A 221 21.24 -8.19 4.29
N ALA A 222 21.13 -7.25 5.23
CA ALA A 222 20.11 -7.24 6.27
C ALA A 222 19.27 -5.96 6.23
N GLY A 223 18.10 -6.02 6.86
CA GLY A 223 17.27 -4.85 7.10
C GLY A 223 18.03 -3.80 7.93
N PHE A 224 17.86 -2.53 7.57
CA PHE A 224 18.48 -1.41 8.26
C PHE A 224 17.39 -0.58 8.95
N GLY A 225 17.55 -0.31 10.25
CA GLY A 225 16.64 0.52 11.04
C GLY A 225 15.21 -0.01 11.20
N ARG A 226 14.22 0.88 11.22
CA ARG A 226 12.80 0.53 11.44
C ARG A 226 12.23 -0.22 10.24
N LYS A 227 11.64 -1.39 10.48
CA LYS A 227 11.05 -2.26 9.46
C LYS A 227 10.14 -1.46 8.52
N GLY A 228 10.51 -1.41 7.23
CA GLY A 228 9.69 -0.72 6.23
C GLY A 228 10.18 0.66 5.81
N HIS A 229 11.10 1.27 6.56
CA HIS A 229 11.48 2.67 6.38
C HIS A 229 12.96 2.82 6.01
N ALA A 230 13.28 3.88 5.29
CA ALA A 230 14.66 4.28 5.08
C ALA A 230 15.25 4.79 6.40
N VAL A 231 16.57 4.67 6.56
CA VAL A 231 17.24 4.99 7.83
C VAL A 231 17.86 6.36 7.79
N GLY A 232 17.54 7.16 8.81
CA GLY A 232 18.17 8.46 9.04
C GLY A 232 17.95 9.42 7.87
N ASP A 233 19.04 9.93 7.35
CA ASP A 233 19.13 10.91 6.27
C ASP A 233 19.31 10.29 4.88
N ILE A 234 19.32 8.96 4.74
CA ILE A 234 19.60 8.31 3.45
C ILE A 234 18.29 8.00 2.70
N PRO A 235 17.96 8.70 1.61
CA PRO A 235 16.73 8.45 0.87
C PRO A 235 16.77 7.09 0.17
N GLY A 236 15.68 6.32 0.25
CA GLY A 236 15.53 5.06 -0.49
C GLY A 236 16.33 3.86 0.03
N VAL A 237 17.33 4.07 0.90
CA VAL A 237 18.16 2.99 1.45
C VAL A 237 17.55 2.40 2.71
N ARG A 238 17.14 1.13 2.61
CA ARG A 238 16.41 0.39 3.66
C ARG A 238 17.21 -0.80 4.19
N PHE A 239 18.38 -1.03 3.62
CA PHE A 239 19.18 -2.23 3.84
C PHE A 239 20.63 -1.86 4.07
N LYS A 240 21.37 -2.75 4.75
CA LYS A 240 22.80 -2.61 4.95
C LYS A 240 23.53 -3.89 4.58
N VAL A 241 24.77 -3.75 4.15
CA VAL A 241 25.67 -4.90 3.95
C VAL A 241 26.18 -5.36 5.32
N VAL A 242 26.17 -6.68 5.55
CA VAL A 242 26.61 -7.31 6.81
C VAL A 242 27.82 -8.20 6.59
N LYS A 243 27.85 -8.94 5.47
CA LYS A 243 28.96 -9.83 5.10
C LYS A 243 29.32 -9.66 3.63
N VAL A 244 30.58 -9.91 3.31
CA VAL A 244 31.14 -9.96 1.96
C VAL A 244 31.91 -11.28 1.86
N SER A 245 31.66 -12.07 0.81
CA SER A 245 32.28 -13.37 0.55
C SER A 245 32.27 -14.31 1.77
N GLY A 246 31.14 -14.33 2.49
CA GLY A 246 30.95 -15.15 3.69
C GLY A 246 31.54 -14.59 4.99
N VAL A 247 32.39 -13.56 4.92
CA VAL A 247 33.05 -12.93 6.08
C VAL A 247 32.29 -11.68 6.51
N SER A 248 32.12 -11.46 7.83
CA SER A 248 31.47 -10.24 8.33
C SER A 248 32.31 -9.00 8.08
N LEU A 249 31.67 -7.93 7.56
CA LEU A 249 32.31 -6.63 7.33
C LEU A 249 32.99 -6.07 8.58
N LEU A 250 32.38 -6.27 9.76
CA LEU A 250 32.97 -5.84 11.03
C LEU A 250 34.29 -6.57 11.35
N ALA A 251 34.42 -7.83 10.93
CA ALA A 251 35.66 -8.60 11.14
C ALA A 251 36.75 -8.18 10.17
N LEU A 252 36.40 -7.88 8.91
CA LEU A 252 37.32 -7.31 7.92
C LEU A 252 37.82 -5.93 8.38
N PHE A 253 36.90 -5.07 8.82
CA PHE A 253 37.23 -3.73 9.31
C PHE A 253 38.10 -3.72 10.58
N LYS A 254 37.91 -4.70 11.47
CA LYS A 254 38.74 -4.85 12.68
C LYS A 254 39.99 -5.71 12.43
N GLU A 255 40.27 -6.05 11.17
CA GLU A 255 41.40 -6.90 10.74
C GLU A 255 41.50 -8.24 11.49
N LYS A 256 40.36 -8.75 11.97
CA LYS A 256 40.29 -10.05 12.68
C LYS A 256 40.25 -11.24 11.73
N LYS A 257 39.90 -10.99 10.47
CA LYS A 257 39.80 -11.97 9.39
C LYS A 257 40.13 -11.28 8.08
N GLU A 258 40.73 -12.01 7.16
CA GLU A 258 40.96 -11.54 5.79
C GLU A 258 39.84 -12.03 4.86
N LYS A 259 39.61 -11.30 3.77
CA LYS A 259 38.71 -11.73 2.71
C LYS A 259 39.35 -12.96 2.04
N PRO A 260 38.63 -14.09 1.91
CA PRO A 260 39.16 -15.23 1.16
C PRO A 260 39.48 -14.78 -0.26
N ARG A 261 40.72 -15.03 -0.72
CA ARG A 261 41.08 -14.80 -2.12
C ARG A 261 40.26 -15.78 -2.96
N SER A 262 39.39 -15.23 -3.79
CA SER A 262 38.67 -15.96 -4.85
C SER A 262 39.59 -16.25 -6.02
#